data_AF-A0A432ZCZ7-F1
#
_entry.id   AF-A0A432ZCZ7-F1
#
_cell.length_a   1.000
_cell.length_b   1.000
_cell.length_c   1.000
_cell.angle_alpha   90.00
_cell.angle_beta   90.00
_cell.angle_gamma   90.00
#
_symmetry.space_group_name_H-M   'P 1'
#
loop_
_entity.id
_entity.type
_entity.pdbx_description
1 polymer ?
#
loop_
_entity_poly.entity_id
_entity_poly.type
_entity_poly.pdbx_seq_one_letter_code
_entity_poly.pdbx_strand_id
1 'polypeptide(L)'
;MSFNKTIFSIFLVASLAASGVSFASERDYQSTATQLQQRLGKVLMTTIQEQGHIAAIDVCNEQAPEIASAVSEELGLTVGRTALKVRNQDNKPNNAQRDVLKDFEERWQQSKASVPTETYVNDDGHTVWMKAIVMQPQCAACHGKSIKPELKQAINARYPNDKATGFDIGEIRGAFVVTSN
;
A
#
# COMPACT_ATOMS: atom_id res chain seq x y z
N MET A 1 -39.59 29.02 66.57
CA MET A 1 -39.79 28.22 65.33
C MET A 1 -38.85 28.78 64.28
N SER A 2 -37.70 28.15 64.06
CA SER A 2 -36.67 28.61 63.13
C SER A 2 -36.80 27.86 61.81
N PHE A 3 -36.91 28.59 60.70
CA PHE A 3 -37.10 28.08 59.35
C PHE A 3 -35.71 27.86 58.70
N ASN A 4 -35.36 26.62 58.38
CA ASN A 4 -34.12 26.31 57.67
C ASN A 4 -34.35 26.46 56.15
N LYS A 5 -33.62 27.38 55.51
CA LYS A 5 -33.62 27.56 54.05
C LYS A 5 -32.51 26.70 53.44
N THR A 6 -32.90 25.68 52.69
CA THR A 6 -32.02 24.85 51.87
C THR A 6 -31.57 25.65 50.64
N ILE A 7 -30.26 25.91 50.51
CA ILE A 7 -29.66 26.50 49.30
C ILE A 7 -29.24 25.36 48.39
N PHE A 8 -29.86 25.25 47.22
CA PHE A 8 -29.52 24.30 46.17
C PHE A 8 -28.53 24.98 45.21
N SER A 9 -27.23 24.71 45.36
CA SER A 9 -26.20 25.21 44.45
C SER A 9 -26.18 24.37 43.17
N ILE A 10 -26.67 24.94 42.08
CA ILE A 10 -26.57 24.37 40.73
C ILE A 10 -25.15 24.63 40.21
N PHE A 11 -24.33 23.59 40.17
CA PHE A 11 -23.05 23.61 39.45
C PHE A 11 -23.32 23.39 37.96
N LEU A 12 -23.17 24.46 37.17
CA LEU A 12 -23.17 24.41 35.71
C LEU A 12 -21.82 23.85 35.24
N VAL A 13 -21.79 22.57 34.83
CA VAL A 13 -20.61 21.95 34.22
C VAL A 13 -20.56 22.35 32.76
N ALA A 14 -19.67 23.28 32.40
CA ALA A 14 -19.36 23.59 31.02
C ALA A 14 -18.58 22.41 30.41
N SER A 15 -19.22 21.66 29.51
CA SER A 15 -18.57 20.58 28.76
C SER A 15 -17.73 21.19 27.64
N LEU A 16 -16.41 21.18 27.82
CA LEU A 16 -15.45 21.47 26.76
C LEU A 16 -15.40 20.24 25.84
N ALA A 17 -16.08 20.31 24.69
CA ALA A 17 -15.92 19.32 23.63
C ALA A 17 -14.54 19.52 22.99
N ALA A 18 -13.55 18.75 23.43
CA ALA A 18 -12.27 18.64 22.73
C ALA A 18 -12.53 17.97 21.37
N SER A 19 -12.48 18.73 20.29
CA SER A 19 -12.45 18.21 18.93
C SER A 19 -11.16 17.41 18.74
N GLY A 20 -11.21 16.11 19.03
CA GLY A 20 -10.08 15.21 18.85
C GLY A 20 -9.79 15.07 17.36
N VAL A 21 -8.67 15.63 16.91
CA VAL A 21 -8.05 15.22 15.64
C VAL A 21 -7.66 13.75 15.83
N SER A 22 -8.46 12.86 15.25
CA SER A 22 -8.20 11.42 15.29
C SER A 22 -7.03 11.13 14.34
N PHE A 23 -5.84 10.91 14.90
CA PHE A 23 -4.71 10.40 14.12
C PHE A 23 -5.01 8.96 13.67
N ALA A 24 -4.69 8.64 12.41
CA ALA A 24 -4.80 7.28 11.91
C ALA A 24 -3.92 6.34 12.75
N SER A 25 -4.50 5.24 13.20
CA SER A 25 -3.79 4.17 13.90
C SER A 25 -3.02 3.30 12.90
N GLU A 26 -2.00 2.55 13.34
CA GLU A 26 -1.29 1.62 12.46
C GLU A 26 -2.23 0.62 11.76
N ARG A 27 -3.33 0.23 12.42
CA ARG A 27 -4.36 -0.64 11.84
C ARG A 27 -5.02 -0.02 10.61
N ASP A 28 -5.17 1.30 10.57
CA ASP A 28 -5.78 2.02 9.45
C ASP A 28 -4.88 1.98 8.21
N TYR A 29 -3.56 2.15 8.39
CA TYR A 29 -2.58 1.98 7.30
C TYR A 29 -2.57 0.54 6.79
N GLN A 30 -2.54 -0.45 7.69
CA GLN A 30 -2.58 -1.86 7.34
C GLN A 30 -3.86 -2.23 6.57
N SER A 31 -5.01 -1.74 7.04
CA SER A 31 -6.31 -1.93 6.40
C SER A 31 -6.35 -1.32 5.00
N THR A 32 -5.83 -0.11 4.84
CA THR A 32 -5.76 0.60 3.55
C THR A 32 -4.92 -0.16 2.53
N ALA A 33 -3.73 -0.62 2.91
CA ALA A 33 -2.91 -1.45 2.02
C ALA A 33 -3.59 -2.78 1.69
N THR A 34 -4.29 -3.39 2.64
CA THR A 34 -5.05 -4.62 2.44
C THR A 34 -6.20 -4.42 1.45
N GLN A 35 -6.93 -3.30 1.53
CA GLN A 35 -8.00 -2.96 0.59
C GLN A 35 -7.46 -2.81 -0.84
N LEU A 36 -6.34 -2.09 -1.03
CA LEU A 36 -5.70 -2.00 -2.35
C LEU A 36 -5.28 -3.39 -2.84
N GLN A 37 -4.62 -4.19 -1.99
CA GLN A 37 -4.18 -5.54 -2.36
C GLN A 37 -5.35 -6.42 -2.80
N GLN A 38 -6.46 -6.44 -2.06
CA GLN A 38 -7.61 -7.29 -2.33
C GLN A 38 -8.36 -6.84 -3.59
N ARG A 39 -8.65 -5.54 -3.73
CA ARG A 39 -9.38 -5.02 -4.90
C ARG A 39 -8.59 -5.23 -6.18
N LEU A 40 -7.31 -4.85 -6.18
CA LEU A 40 -6.44 -5.05 -7.35
C LEU A 40 -6.22 -6.54 -7.63
N GLY A 41 -5.95 -7.34 -6.60
CA GLY A 41 -5.74 -8.78 -6.74
C GLY A 41 -6.95 -9.49 -7.34
N LYS A 42 -8.16 -9.11 -6.92
CA LYS A 42 -9.41 -9.65 -7.46
C LYS A 42 -9.55 -9.36 -8.95
N VAL A 43 -9.45 -8.08 -9.34
CA VAL A 43 -9.55 -7.67 -10.75
C VAL A 43 -8.49 -8.37 -11.60
N LEU A 44 -7.24 -8.36 -11.14
CA LEU A 44 -6.13 -9.01 -11.85
C LEU A 44 -6.35 -10.49 -12.07
N MET A 45 -6.72 -11.24 -11.02
CA MET A 45 -6.88 -12.69 -11.11
C MET A 45 -8.10 -13.06 -11.96
N THR A 46 -9.19 -12.31 -11.87
CA THR A 46 -10.36 -12.50 -12.74
C THR A 46 -9.99 -12.28 -14.21
N THR A 47 -9.29 -11.18 -14.55
CA THR A 47 -8.86 -10.93 -15.93
C THR A 47 -7.90 -12.00 -16.44
N ILE A 48 -6.96 -12.46 -15.62
CA ILE A 48 -6.05 -13.57 -16.00
C ILE A 48 -6.86 -14.84 -16.31
N GLN A 49 -7.86 -15.16 -15.49
CA GLN A 49 -8.67 -16.37 -15.65
C GLN A 49 -9.54 -16.31 -16.92
N GLU A 50 -10.16 -15.17 -17.19
CA GLU A 50 -11.14 -15.01 -18.27
C GLU A 50 -10.49 -14.67 -19.62
N GLN A 51 -9.44 -13.86 -19.60
CA GLN A 51 -8.89 -13.19 -20.79
C GLN A 51 -7.37 -13.41 -20.95
N GLY A 52 -6.71 -14.01 -19.96
CA GLY A 52 -5.29 -14.34 -20.01
C GLY A 52 -4.35 -13.20 -19.59
N HIS A 53 -3.06 -13.55 -19.51
CA HIS A 53 -2.02 -12.66 -18.98
C HIS A 53 -1.76 -11.40 -19.81
N ILE A 54 -2.03 -11.43 -21.12
CA ILE A 54 -1.83 -10.28 -21.99
C ILE A 54 -2.87 -9.19 -21.65
N ALA A 55 -4.15 -9.53 -21.53
CA ALA A 55 -5.20 -8.58 -21.11
C ALA A 55 -4.95 -8.04 -19.70
N ALA A 56 -4.39 -8.87 -18.81
CA ALA A 56 -4.04 -8.47 -17.44
C ALA A 56 -2.96 -7.38 -17.34
N ILE A 57 -2.23 -7.08 -18.44
CA ILE A 57 -1.28 -5.97 -18.50
C ILE A 57 -2.01 -4.64 -18.31
N ASP A 58 -3.20 -4.48 -18.91
CA ASP A 58 -3.98 -3.24 -18.83
C ASP A 58 -4.53 -3.01 -17.43
N VAL A 59 -4.89 -4.08 -16.71
CA VAL A 59 -5.23 -4.00 -15.27
C VAL A 59 -4.08 -3.38 -14.47
N CYS A 60 -2.84 -3.81 -14.73
CA CYS A 60 -1.68 -3.28 -14.03
C CYS A 60 -1.29 -1.87 -14.46
N ASN A 61 -1.67 -1.44 -15.66
CA ASN A 61 -1.29 -0.12 -16.21
C ASN A 61 -2.32 0.94 -15.86
N GLU A 62 -3.59 0.66 -16.11
CA GLU A 62 -4.69 1.62 -16.11
C GLU A 62 -5.54 1.49 -14.84
N GLN A 63 -6.00 0.28 -14.52
CA GLN A 63 -6.93 0.09 -13.41
C GLN A 63 -6.22 0.13 -12.05
N ALA A 64 -4.96 -0.27 -11.98
CA ALA A 64 -4.16 -0.22 -10.77
C ALA A 64 -4.07 1.19 -10.13
N PRO A 65 -3.70 2.25 -10.86
CA PRO A 65 -3.71 3.61 -10.29
C PRO A 65 -5.13 4.08 -9.94
N GLU A 66 -6.15 3.72 -10.72
CA GLU A 66 -7.55 4.08 -10.42
C GLU A 66 -8.06 3.43 -9.12
N ILE A 67 -7.79 2.14 -8.93
CA ILE A 67 -8.12 1.43 -7.69
C ILE A 67 -7.38 2.04 -6.49
N ALA A 68 -6.13 2.43 -6.67
CA ALA A 68 -5.36 3.11 -5.62
C ALA A 68 -5.96 4.48 -5.27
N SER A 69 -6.37 5.28 -6.25
CA SER A 69 -7.08 6.55 -6.03
C SER A 69 -8.39 6.33 -5.27
N ALA A 70 -9.22 5.39 -5.72
CA ALA A 70 -10.51 5.11 -5.10
C ALA A 70 -10.37 4.65 -3.64
N VAL A 71 -9.40 3.77 -3.34
CA VAL A 71 -9.12 3.37 -1.94
C VAL A 71 -8.61 4.57 -1.13
N SER A 72 -7.82 5.44 -1.74
CA SER A 72 -7.27 6.60 -1.05
C SER A 72 -8.37 7.61 -0.67
N GLU A 73 -9.28 7.88 -1.60
CA GLU A 73 -10.44 8.75 -1.40
C GLU A 73 -11.40 8.19 -0.33
N GLU A 74 -11.67 6.88 -0.36
CA GLU A 74 -12.60 6.23 0.57
C GLU A 74 -12.09 6.25 2.02
N LEU A 75 -10.77 6.12 2.21
CA LEU A 75 -10.17 5.93 3.54
C LEU A 75 -9.44 7.16 4.08
N GLY A 76 -9.33 8.24 3.29
CA GLY A 76 -8.65 9.46 3.71
C GLY A 76 -7.15 9.27 3.97
N LEU A 77 -6.52 8.30 3.31
CA LEU A 77 -5.09 8.00 3.35
C LEU A 77 -4.59 7.77 1.93
N THR A 78 -3.45 8.32 1.56
CA THR A 78 -2.88 8.07 0.22
C THR A 78 -2.22 6.70 0.18
N VAL A 79 -2.68 5.78 -0.69
CA VAL A 79 -2.11 4.43 -0.84
C VAL A 79 -1.59 4.16 -2.24
N GLY A 80 -0.49 3.45 -2.33
CA GLY A 80 0.11 3.05 -3.59
C GLY A 80 1.05 1.85 -3.46
N ARG A 81 1.84 1.64 -4.52
CA ARG A 81 2.88 0.61 -4.58
C ARG A 81 4.17 1.23 -5.07
N THR A 82 5.30 0.75 -4.54
CA THR A 82 6.64 1.18 -4.95
C THR A 82 7.58 0.00 -5.04
N ALA A 83 8.71 0.13 -5.74
CA ALA A 83 9.70 -0.93 -5.86
C ALA A 83 11.08 -0.40 -6.30
N LEU A 84 12.15 -1.13 -6.00
CA LEU A 84 13.47 -0.86 -6.59
C LEU A 84 13.49 -1.15 -8.09
N LYS A 85 12.76 -2.19 -8.52
CA LYS A 85 12.55 -2.58 -9.92
C LYS A 85 11.10 -2.33 -10.32
N VAL A 86 10.84 -1.16 -10.88
CA VAL A 86 9.48 -0.73 -11.25
C VAL A 86 9.06 -1.19 -12.64
N ARG A 87 7.75 -1.40 -12.80
CA ARG A 87 7.12 -1.60 -14.11
C ARG A 87 6.59 -0.28 -14.67
N ASN A 88 5.64 0.30 -13.93
CA ASN A 88 5.23 1.69 -14.14
C ASN A 88 6.26 2.62 -13.48
N GLN A 89 6.76 3.61 -14.23
CA GLN A 89 7.72 4.59 -13.74
C GLN A 89 7.16 5.52 -12.65
N ASP A 90 5.84 5.64 -12.56
CA ASP A 90 5.18 6.45 -11.52
C ASP A 90 5.32 5.82 -10.13
N ASN A 91 5.61 4.52 -10.06
CA ASN A 91 5.83 3.79 -8.81
C ASN A 91 7.30 3.87 -8.33
N LYS A 92 8.09 4.83 -8.83
CA LYS A 92 9.49 5.01 -8.40
C LYS A 92 9.55 5.47 -6.95
N PRO A 93 10.40 4.84 -6.11
CA PRO A 93 10.58 5.28 -4.74
C PRO A 93 11.37 6.60 -4.69
N ASN A 94 10.99 7.46 -3.74
CA ASN A 94 11.86 8.53 -3.26
C ASN A 94 13.06 7.95 -2.47
N ASN A 95 13.91 8.81 -1.92
CA ASN A 95 15.13 8.35 -1.23
C ASN A 95 14.81 7.55 0.04
N ALA A 96 13.93 8.04 0.91
CA ALA A 96 13.54 7.33 2.13
C ALA A 96 12.91 5.96 1.82
N GLN A 97 11.97 5.90 0.88
CA GLN A 97 11.34 4.65 0.44
C GLN A 97 12.35 3.66 -0.16
N ARG A 98 13.38 4.16 -0.85
CA ARG A 98 14.44 3.31 -1.42
C ARG A 98 15.26 2.65 -0.33
N ASP A 99 15.57 3.38 0.74
CA ASP A 99 16.34 2.84 1.86
C ASP A 99 15.52 1.83 2.66
N VAL A 100 14.22 2.10 2.89
CA VAL A 100 13.28 1.11 3.46
C VAL A 100 13.18 -0.15 2.60
N LEU A 101 13.11 -0.03 1.27
CA LEU A 101 13.04 -1.19 0.38
C LEU A 101 14.31 -2.06 0.43
N LYS A 102 15.50 -1.45 0.54
CA LYS A 102 16.75 -2.20 0.70
C LYS A 102 16.80 -2.92 2.04
N ASP A 103 16.42 -2.22 3.11
CA ASP A 103 16.32 -2.82 4.45
C ASP A 103 15.31 -3.98 4.47
N PHE A 104 14.18 -3.87 3.76
CA PHE A 104 13.25 -4.98 3.58
C PHE A 104 13.89 -6.19 2.90
N GLU A 105 14.67 -5.99 1.83
CA GLU A 105 15.39 -7.08 1.16
C GLU A 105 16.39 -7.75 2.12
N GLU A 106 17.15 -6.98 2.89
CA GLU A 106 18.12 -7.48 3.88
C GLU A 106 17.45 -8.27 5.00
N ARG A 107 16.45 -7.69 5.68
CA ARG A 107 15.69 -8.36 6.75
C ARG A 107 14.99 -9.62 6.28
N TRP A 108 14.45 -9.58 5.05
CA TRP A 108 13.78 -10.73 4.47
C TRP A 108 14.75 -11.88 4.22
N GLN A 109 15.95 -11.61 3.70
CA GLN A 109 16.95 -12.68 3.49
C GLN A 109 17.45 -13.31 4.80
N GLN A 110 17.49 -12.55 5.90
CA GLN A 110 17.96 -13.05 7.19
C GLN A 110 16.97 -14.03 7.86
N SER A 111 15.67 -13.70 7.89
CA SER A 111 14.70 -14.49 8.68
C SER A 111 13.67 -15.25 7.85
N LYS A 112 13.16 -14.65 6.76
CA LYS A 112 11.98 -15.11 6.01
C LYS A 112 10.75 -15.45 6.88
N ALA A 113 10.73 -15.02 8.16
CA ALA A 113 9.77 -15.47 9.15
C ALA A 113 8.54 -14.54 9.21
N SER A 114 8.75 -13.25 8.99
CA SER A 114 7.70 -12.24 8.93
C SER A 114 7.94 -11.30 7.75
N VAL A 115 6.86 -10.91 7.07
CA VAL A 115 6.95 -9.93 5.98
C VAL A 115 7.33 -8.57 6.59
N PRO A 116 8.43 -7.94 6.14
CA PRO A 116 8.89 -6.66 6.70
C PRO A 116 7.86 -5.55 6.53
N THR A 117 7.79 -4.71 7.57
CA THR A 117 7.03 -3.46 7.61
C THR A 117 7.90 -2.36 8.23
N GLU A 118 7.60 -1.11 7.89
CA GLU A 118 8.29 0.07 8.42
C GLU A 118 7.32 1.26 8.55
N THR A 119 7.51 2.09 9.57
CA THR A 119 6.77 3.35 9.74
C THR A 119 7.73 4.49 10.04
N TYR A 120 7.61 5.60 9.32
CA TYR A 120 8.41 6.80 9.57
C TYR A 120 7.59 8.07 9.27
N VAL A 121 8.14 9.23 9.62
CA VAL A 121 7.57 10.53 9.26
C VAL A 121 8.44 11.13 8.16
N ASN A 122 7.84 11.57 7.05
CA ASN A 122 8.56 12.20 5.95
C ASN A 122 8.89 13.68 6.25
N ASP A 123 9.64 14.32 5.35
CA ASP A 123 10.07 15.72 5.53
C ASP A 123 8.90 16.72 5.60
N ASP A 124 7.74 16.35 5.05
CA ASP A 124 6.50 17.14 5.06
C ASP A 124 5.67 16.92 6.33
N GLY A 125 6.13 16.07 7.25
CA GLY A 125 5.44 15.76 8.52
C GLY A 125 4.35 14.69 8.41
N HIS A 126 4.18 14.05 7.25
CA HIS A 126 3.23 12.96 7.07
C HIS A 126 3.81 11.63 7.56
N THR A 127 2.98 10.85 8.23
CA THR A 127 3.31 9.45 8.57
C THR A 127 3.24 8.59 7.32
N VAL A 128 4.30 7.84 7.06
CA VAL A 128 4.42 6.88 5.97
C VAL A 128 4.58 5.49 6.56
N TRP A 129 3.69 4.58 6.17
CA TRP A 129 3.74 3.16 6.50
C TRP A 129 4.02 2.35 5.24
N MET A 130 4.94 1.38 5.33
CA MET A 130 5.31 0.51 4.21
C MET A 130 5.25 -0.96 4.62
N LYS A 131 4.88 -1.82 3.67
CA LYS A 131 4.90 -3.28 3.82
C LYS A 131 5.41 -3.96 2.57
N ALA A 132 6.38 -4.85 2.73
CA ALA A 132 6.97 -5.58 1.63
C ALA A 132 5.94 -6.48 0.91
N ILE A 133 6.10 -6.62 -0.40
CA ILE A 133 5.33 -7.51 -1.26
C ILE A 133 6.26 -8.66 -1.66
N VAL A 134 5.99 -9.85 -1.12
CA VAL A 134 6.76 -11.06 -1.43
C VAL A 134 6.21 -11.72 -2.69
N MET A 135 7.08 -12.05 -3.63
CA MET A 135 6.77 -12.79 -4.86
C MET A 135 6.09 -14.12 -4.55
N GLN A 136 4.85 -14.27 -5.02
CA GLN A 136 4.11 -15.53 -4.98
C GLN A 136 4.17 -16.24 -6.34
N PRO A 137 3.84 -17.55 -6.43
CA PRO A 137 3.90 -18.30 -7.69
C PRO A 137 3.13 -17.65 -8.84
N GLN A 138 1.94 -17.09 -8.58
CA GLN A 138 1.13 -16.42 -9.59
C GLN A 138 1.78 -15.15 -10.16
N CYS A 139 2.73 -14.53 -9.44
CA CYS A 139 3.45 -13.35 -9.91
C CYS A 139 4.48 -13.69 -11.01
N ALA A 140 4.96 -14.94 -11.05
CA ALA A 140 6.11 -15.35 -11.84
C ALA A 140 5.85 -15.30 -13.35
N ALA A 141 4.60 -15.40 -13.80
CA ALA A 141 4.26 -15.33 -15.22
C ALA A 141 4.71 -14.00 -15.88
N CYS A 142 4.60 -12.89 -15.14
CA CYS A 142 4.93 -11.54 -15.63
C CYS A 142 6.18 -10.93 -14.97
N HIS A 143 6.61 -11.43 -13.81
CA HIS A 143 7.73 -10.88 -13.04
C HIS A 143 8.90 -11.87 -12.88
N GLY A 144 8.72 -13.14 -13.24
CA GLY A 144 9.74 -14.17 -13.08
C GLY A 144 10.92 -14.03 -14.03
N LYS A 145 11.87 -14.97 -13.91
CA LYS A 145 13.02 -15.12 -14.83
C LYS A 145 12.62 -15.60 -16.23
N SER A 146 11.53 -16.35 -16.33
CA SER A 146 11.06 -16.94 -17.58
C SER A 146 9.67 -16.40 -17.94
N ILE A 147 9.65 -15.40 -18.81
CA ILE A 147 8.42 -14.79 -19.34
C ILE A 147 8.25 -15.24 -20.79
N LYS A 148 7.04 -15.70 -21.14
CA LYS A 148 6.74 -16.13 -22.52
C LYS A 148 7.04 -15.00 -23.52
N PRO A 149 7.60 -15.29 -24.71
CA PRO A 149 7.97 -14.26 -25.68
C PRO A 149 6.83 -13.29 -26.04
N GLU A 150 5.63 -13.79 -26.30
CA GLU A 150 4.47 -12.96 -26.64
C GLU A 150 4.07 -12.03 -25.49
N LEU A 151 4.15 -12.51 -24.25
CA LEU A 151 3.83 -11.73 -23.06
C LEU A 151 4.91 -10.67 -22.79
N LYS A 152 6.18 -11.01 -22.99
CA LYS A 152 7.30 -10.06 -22.88
C LYS A 152 7.19 -8.94 -23.91
N GLN A 153 6.79 -9.26 -25.15
CA GLN A 153 6.54 -8.27 -26.19
C GLN A 153 5.41 -7.32 -25.79
N ALA A 154 4.28 -7.86 -25.30
CA ALA A 154 3.16 -7.04 -24.84
C ALA A 154 3.54 -6.15 -23.64
N ILE A 155 4.29 -6.67 -22.66
CA ILE A 155 4.82 -5.90 -21.53
C ILE A 155 5.68 -4.74 -22.05
N ASN A 156 6.62 -5.00 -22.96
CA ASN A 156 7.52 -3.96 -23.48
C ASN A 156 6.77 -2.89 -24.28
N ALA A 157 5.73 -3.27 -25.02
CA ALA A 157 4.90 -2.32 -25.76
C ALA A 157 4.16 -1.36 -24.81
N ARG A 158 3.63 -1.87 -23.70
CA ARG A 158 2.91 -1.06 -22.71
C ARG A 158 3.85 -0.34 -21.72
N TYR A 159 5.01 -0.91 -21.45
CA TYR A 159 6.02 -0.42 -20.51
C TYR A 159 7.43 -0.45 -21.12
N PRO A 160 7.79 0.54 -21.96
CA PRO A 160 9.09 0.57 -22.63
C PRO A 160 10.29 0.61 -21.68
N ASN A 161 10.09 1.08 -20.45
CA ASN A 161 11.11 1.20 -19.40
C ASN A 161 10.95 0.17 -18.28
N ASP A 162 10.27 -0.95 -18.53
CA ASP A 162 10.05 -1.99 -17.54
C ASP A 162 11.37 -2.55 -16.97
N LYS A 163 11.46 -2.61 -15.64
CA LYS A 163 12.56 -3.26 -14.92
C LYS A 163 12.08 -4.41 -14.03
N ALA A 164 10.77 -4.66 -13.97
CA ALA A 164 10.17 -5.55 -13.00
C ALA A 164 10.16 -7.04 -13.41
N THR A 165 11.28 -7.55 -13.93
CA THR A 165 11.40 -8.95 -14.36
C THR A 165 12.60 -9.62 -13.72
N GLY A 166 12.73 -10.95 -13.83
CA GLY A 166 13.89 -11.67 -13.35
C GLY A 166 13.83 -12.07 -11.87
N PHE A 167 12.66 -12.01 -11.25
CA PHE A 167 12.51 -12.40 -9.84
C PHE A 167 12.37 -13.91 -9.65
N ASP A 168 12.83 -14.41 -8.51
CA ASP A 168 12.50 -15.73 -7.97
C ASP A 168 11.24 -15.67 -7.09
N ILE A 169 10.57 -16.81 -6.95
CA ILE A 169 9.48 -16.96 -5.97
C ILE A 169 10.06 -16.78 -4.57
N GLY A 170 9.39 -15.99 -3.74
CA GLY A 170 9.84 -15.64 -2.40
C GLY A 170 10.78 -14.44 -2.34
N GLU A 171 11.15 -13.78 -3.44
CA GLU A 171 11.87 -12.49 -3.37
C GLU A 171 10.95 -11.31 -3.06
N ILE A 172 11.51 -10.18 -2.60
CA ILE A 172 10.76 -8.94 -2.46
C ILE A 172 10.53 -8.33 -3.85
N ARG A 173 9.26 -8.23 -4.25
CA ARG A 173 8.85 -7.59 -5.51
C ARG A 173 8.83 -6.07 -5.39
N GLY A 174 8.52 -5.55 -4.21
CA GLY A 174 8.29 -4.14 -3.94
C GLY A 174 7.61 -3.96 -2.58
N ALA A 175 6.87 -2.89 -2.40
CA ALA A 175 6.11 -2.61 -1.19
C ALA A 175 4.78 -1.91 -1.49
N PHE A 176 3.80 -2.11 -0.62
CA PHE A 176 2.73 -1.13 -0.43
C PHE A 176 3.27 0.05 0.36
N VAL A 177 2.79 1.25 0.04
CA VAL A 177 3.08 2.48 0.76
C VAL A 177 1.77 3.19 1.05
N VAL A 178 1.57 3.62 2.29
CA VAL A 178 0.39 4.35 2.76
C VAL A 178 0.88 5.59 3.49
N THR A 179 0.35 6.77 3.16
CA THR A 179 0.77 8.05 3.72
C THR A 179 -0.46 8.77 4.30
N SER A 180 -0.32 9.37 5.47
CA SER A 180 -1.34 10.26 6.02
C SER A 180 -1.52 11.49 5.13
N ASN A 181 -2.75 11.95 4.97
CA ASN A 181 -3.04 13.22 4.30
C ASN A 181 -2.74 14.44 5.17
#